data_AF-A0A838KPQ5-F1
#
_entry.id   AF-A0A838KPQ5-F1
#
_cell.length_a   1.000
_cell.length_b   1.000
_cell.length_c   1.000
_cell.angle_alpha   90.00
_cell.angle_beta   90.00
_cell.angle_gamma   90.00
#
_symmetry.space_group_name_H-M   'P 1'
#
loop_
_entity.id
_entity.type
_entity.pdbx_description
1 polymer ?
#
loop_
_entity_poly.entity_id
_entity_poly.type
_entity_poly.pdbx_seq_one_letter_code
_entity_poly.pdbx_strand_id
1 'polypeptide(L)'
;VGTGDLSALAQVGMALGDHMDARSALPLMSSNAFTLASAALGWERWLRLLAVGHRIAALTALALGANSEAYADEVQTQRRIDRQRTVAAEMRELLAGSTERPWRVQDPFGLRAYPQVVGVGATALDELASAIEVDANAALENPMFSDDAVWHHGNWTAQLIALRSDAARLALFSVASLSMSRISDLMDPSLTGATRFLAAGPGPSSGLLMLEYLATAAVNSLAVSAQPAMLGQIRISLGSEAHASFAPDSVEALHSMVDEFQLTMACELVAAVRAIRMRGNTSIVADAPIGDVLGQALASLPSGLEDRPLTDDVDAARELIERWYADQAR
;
A
#
# COMPACT_ATOMS: atom_id res chain seq x y z
N VAL A 1 3.19 10.72 -24.44
CA VAL A 1 2.47 11.76 -25.21
C VAL A 1 1.03 11.74 -24.72
N GLY A 2 0.20 12.78 -24.88
CA GLY A 2 -1.23 12.82 -24.46
C GLY A 2 -2.16 11.83 -25.16
N THR A 3 -1.62 10.66 -25.42
CA THR A 3 -2.08 9.56 -26.26
C THR A 3 -1.65 8.23 -25.63
N GLY A 4 -1.29 8.21 -24.33
CA GLY A 4 -0.91 7.00 -23.60
C GLY A 4 -2.03 5.94 -23.62
N ASP A 5 -3.28 6.40 -23.73
CA ASP A 5 -4.47 5.57 -23.72
C ASP A 5 -4.91 5.11 -25.12
N LEU A 6 -4.15 5.43 -26.19
CA LEU A 6 -4.54 5.20 -27.59
C LEU A 6 -5.04 3.78 -27.87
N SER A 7 -4.33 2.77 -27.37
CA SER A 7 -4.69 1.36 -27.61
C SER A 7 -6.06 1.02 -27.01
N ALA A 8 -6.32 1.48 -25.78
CA ALA A 8 -7.59 1.25 -25.10
C ALA A 8 -8.73 2.05 -25.77
N LEU A 9 -8.48 3.32 -26.08
CA LEU A 9 -9.47 4.21 -26.69
C LEU A 9 -9.78 3.85 -28.14
N ALA A 10 -8.83 3.29 -28.88
CA ALA A 10 -9.06 2.80 -30.24
C ALA A 10 -10.05 1.62 -30.27
N GLN A 11 -10.01 0.72 -29.27
CA GLN A 11 -10.98 -0.36 -29.15
C GLN A 11 -12.39 0.19 -28.88
N VAL A 12 -12.51 1.19 -28.01
CA VAL A 12 -13.78 1.88 -27.75
C VAL A 12 -14.28 2.58 -29.02
N GLY A 13 -13.41 3.29 -29.74
CA GLY A 13 -13.75 3.94 -31.00
C GLY A 13 -14.26 2.96 -32.06
N MET A 14 -13.62 1.79 -32.20
CA MET A 14 -14.09 0.73 -33.11
C MET A 14 -15.47 0.20 -32.72
N ALA A 15 -15.76 0.09 -31.42
CA ALA A 15 -17.07 -0.34 -30.93
C ALA A 15 -18.17 0.71 -31.17
N LEU A 16 -17.83 2.00 -31.16
CA LEU A 16 -18.76 3.10 -31.42
C LEU A 16 -19.13 3.23 -32.90
N GLY A 17 -18.31 2.73 -33.83
CA GLY A 17 -18.63 2.63 -35.26
C GLY A 17 -19.11 3.95 -35.87
N ASP A 18 -20.27 3.93 -36.53
CA ASP A 18 -20.86 5.08 -37.24
C ASP A 18 -21.31 6.22 -36.31
N HIS A 19 -21.28 6.04 -34.99
CA HIS A 19 -21.53 7.11 -34.01
C HIS A 19 -20.33 8.05 -33.85
N MET A 20 -19.19 7.74 -34.46
CA MET A 20 -18.01 8.61 -34.49
C MET A 20 -17.95 9.41 -35.79
N ASP A 21 -17.93 10.75 -35.66
CA ASP A 21 -17.56 11.65 -36.76
C ASP A 21 -16.14 12.22 -36.57
N ALA A 22 -15.64 12.93 -37.59
CA ALA A 22 -14.31 13.54 -37.57
C ALA A 22 -14.09 14.56 -36.43
N ARG A 23 -15.17 15.09 -35.84
CA ARG A 23 -15.10 16.05 -34.72
C ARG A 23 -15.06 15.35 -33.36
N SER A 24 -15.58 14.14 -33.26
CA SER A 24 -15.60 13.34 -32.04
C SER A 24 -14.38 12.42 -31.86
N ALA A 25 -13.69 12.07 -32.95
CA ALA A 25 -12.54 11.14 -32.91
C ALA A 25 -11.33 11.70 -32.15
N LEU A 26 -10.92 12.94 -32.44
CA LEU A 26 -9.74 13.54 -31.81
C LEU A 26 -9.94 13.81 -30.32
N PRO A 27 -11.07 14.41 -29.85
CA PRO A 27 -11.33 14.55 -28.42
C PRO A 27 -11.35 13.23 -27.67
N LEU A 28 -11.95 12.17 -28.26
CA LEU A 28 -11.95 10.84 -27.66
C LEU A 28 -10.52 10.30 -27.49
N MET A 29 -9.67 10.42 -28.51
CA MET A 29 -8.29 9.89 -28.50
C MET A 29 -7.29 10.77 -27.73
N SER A 30 -7.58 12.07 -27.59
CA SER A 30 -6.76 13.05 -26.86
C SER A 30 -7.20 13.16 -25.40
N SER A 31 -7.47 12.02 -24.78
CA SER A 31 -7.92 11.91 -23.39
C SER A 31 -6.95 11.04 -22.57
N ASN A 32 -6.86 11.33 -21.28
CA ASN A 32 -6.16 10.49 -20.30
C ASN A 32 -7.14 9.71 -19.41
N ALA A 33 -8.40 9.55 -19.85
CA ALA A 33 -9.45 8.95 -19.04
C ALA A 33 -9.09 7.55 -18.51
N PHE A 34 -8.39 6.72 -19.31
CA PHE A 34 -7.98 5.39 -18.85
C PHE A 34 -6.85 5.48 -17.84
N THR A 35 -5.84 6.33 -18.08
CA THR A 35 -4.77 6.58 -17.10
C THR A 35 -5.33 7.12 -15.78
N LEU A 36 -6.29 8.05 -15.82
CA LEU A 36 -6.94 8.61 -14.64
C LEU A 36 -7.78 7.56 -13.88
N ALA A 37 -8.57 6.76 -14.60
CA ALA A 37 -9.33 5.68 -14.00
C ALA A 37 -8.41 4.64 -13.35
N SER A 38 -7.31 4.28 -14.02
CA SER A 38 -6.29 3.38 -13.47
C SER A 38 -5.64 3.99 -12.22
N ALA A 39 -5.29 5.29 -12.24
CA ALA A 39 -4.73 5.98 -11.07
C ALA A 39 -5.70 5.94 -9.88
N ALA A 40 -7.00 6.16 -10.11
CA ALA A 40 -8.03 6.07 -9.07
C ALA A 40 -8.14 4.67 -8.48
N LEU A 41 -8.10 3.62 -9.31
CA LEU A 41 -8.10 2.23 -8.85
C LEU A 41 -6.83 1.90 -8.06
N GLY A 42 -5.66 2.33 -8.51
CA GLY A 42 -4.39 2.12 -7.80
C GLY A 42 -4.37 2.83 -6.45
N TRP A 43 -4.83 4.08 -6.42
CA TRP A 43 -5.01 4.87 -5.19
C TRP A 43 -5.95 4.18 -4.20
N GLU A 44 -7.13 3.76 -4.65
CA GLU A 44 -8.14 3.15 -3.81
C GLU A 44 -7.67 1.82 -3.20
N ARG A 45 -7.03 0.98 -4.02
CA ARG A 45 -6.43 -0.28 -3.56
C ARG A 45 -5.35 -0.02 -2.50
N TRP A 46 -4.45 0.94 -2.73
CA TRP A 46 -3.41 1.26 -1.75
C TRP A 46 -3.99 1.85 -0.46
N LEU A 47 -4.95 2.76 -0.54
CA LEU A 47 -5.63 3.35 0.62
C LEU A 47 -6.23 2.27 1.54
N ARG A 48 -6.92 1.30 0.96
CA ARG A 48 -7.51 0.19 1.72
C ARG A 48 -6.45 -0.72 2.33
N LEU A 49 -5.39 -1.05 1.58
CA LEU A 49 -4.28 -1.83 2.13
C LEU A 49 -3.56 -1.09 3.27
N LEU A 50 -3.46 0.23 3.23
CA LEU A 50 -2.90 1.02 4.33
C LEU A 50 -3.72 0.85 5.61
N ALA A 51 -5.05 0.94 5.50
CA ALA A 51 -5.96 0.75 6.62
C ALA A 51 -5.91 -0.68 7.18
N VAL A 52 -5.79 -1.70 6.33
CA VAL A 52 -5.54 -3.09 6.76
C VAL A 52 -4.16 -3.22 7.43
N GLY A 53 -3.15 -2.51 6.93
CA GLY A 53 -1.80 -2.47 7.47
C GLY A 53 -1.74 -2.03 8.93
N HIS A 54 -2.66 -1.16 9.39
CA HIS A 54 -2.78 -0.78 10.81
C HIS A 54 -3.15 -1.99 11.69
N ARG A 55 -4.08 -2.83 11.23
CA ARG A 55 -4.49 -4.04 11.93
C ARG A 55 -3.33 -5.03 12.07
N ILE A 56 -2.60 -5.25 10.98
CA ILE A 56 -1.44 -6.16 10.96
C ILE A 56 -0.32 -5.62 11.87
N ALA A 57 0.01 -4.34 11.76
CA ALA A 57 1.02 -3.72 12.61
C ALA A 57 0.63 -3.75 14.10
N ALA A 58 -0.66 -3.62 14.42
CA ALA A 58 -1.16 -3.76 15.79
C ALA A 58 -1.05 -5.21 16.30
N LEU A 59 -1.26 -6.22 15.45
CA LEU A 59 -0.97 -7.61 15.79
C LEU A 59 0.54 -7.82 16.04
N THR A 60 1.40 -7.22 15.23
CA THR A 60 2.85 -7.27 15.47
C THR A 60 3.24 -6.57 16.77
N ALA A 61 2.62 -5.41 17.06
CA ALA A 61 2.81 -4.69 18.32
C ALA A 61 2.39 -5.56 19.52
N LEU A 62 1.28 -6.28 19.41
CA LEU A 62 0.85 -7.25 20.41
C LEU A 62 1.86 -8.39 20.54
N ALA A 63 2.30 -8.98 19.43
CA ALA A 63 3.26 -10.08 19.39
C ALA A 63 4.59 -9.73 20.11
N LEU A 64 5.02 -8.47 20.01
CA LEU A 64 6.30 -7.98 20.53
C LEU A 64 6.19 -7.22 21.87
N GLY A 65 5.00 -7.14 22.46
CA GLY A 65 4.76 -6.43 23.72
C GLY A 65 5.14 -4.95 23.64
N ALA A 66 4.66 -4.28 22.60
CA ALA A 66 5.04 -2.92 22.25
C ALA A 66 4.72 -1.87 23.32
N ASN A 67 5.54 -0.83 23.37
CA ASN A 67 5.34 0.38 24.13
C ASN A 67 4.47 1.39 23.38
N SER A 68 3.29 1.67 23.93
CA SER A 68 2.32 2.61 23.38
C SER A 68 2.76 4.08 23.44
N GLU A 69 3.81 4.42 24.18
CA GLU A 69 4.36 5.79 24.25
C GLU A 69 4.73 6.33 22.87
N ALA A 70 5.18 5.48 21.95
CA ALA A 70 5.46 5.86 20.57
C ALA A 70 4.23 6.42 19.84
N TYR A 71 3.02 6.06 20.29
CA TYR A 71 1.76 6.52 19.73
C TYR A 71 1.10 7.62 20.56
N ALA A 72 1.65 8.07 21.70
CA ALA A 72 1.00 9.05 22.58
C ALA A 72 0.69 10.39 21.86
N ASP A 73 -0.47 10.98 22.11
CA ASP A 73 -0.88 12.22 21.41
C ASP A 73 0.11 13.35 21.67
N GLU A 74 0.64 13.46 22.90
CA GLU A 74 1.62 14.46 23.30
C GLU A 74 2.90 14.40 22.47
N VAL A 75 3.32 13.19 22.06
CA VAL A 75 4.47 12.98 21.17
C VAL A 75 4.10 13.40 19.75
N GLN A 76 2.93 12.99 19.29
CA GLN A 76 2.50 13.16 17.91
C GLN A 76 2.11 14.60 17.58
N THR A 77 1.70 15.40 18.56
CA THR A 77 1.46 16.84 18.40
C THR A 77 2.73 17.66 18.23
N GLN A 78 3.91 17.13 18.58
CA GLN A 78 5.17 17.88 18.46
C GLN A 78 5.59 18.10 17.01
N ARG A 79 5.12 17.26 16.08
CA ARG A 79 5.38 17.39 14.64
C ARG A 79 4.07 17.57 13.89
N ARG A 80 3.95 18.67 13.14
CA ARG A 80 2.73 19.04 12.41
C ARG A 80 2.56 18.28 11.09
N ILE A 81 2.35 16.97 11.19
CA ILE A 81 1.92 16.12 10.06
C ILE A 81 0.59 15.46 10.47
N ASP A 82 -0.51 15.86 9.85
CA ASP A 82 -1.85 15.47 10.30
C ASP A 82 -2.10 13.97 10.15
N ARG A 83 -1.65 13.37 9.04
CA ARG A 83 -1.74 11.92 8.85
C ARG A 83 -0.88 11.12 9.81
N GLN A 84 0.26 11.64 10.25
CA GLN A 84 1.06 11.00 11.32
C GLN A 84 0.25 10.93 12.63
N ARG A 85 -0.44 12.01 13.01
CA ARG A 85 -1.31 12.02 14.19
C ARG A 85 -2.50 11.08 14.04
N THR A 86 -3.10 11.03 12.85
CA THR A 86 -4.22 10.13 12.52
C THR A 86 -3.82 8.67 12.67
N VAL A 87 -2.70 8.26 12.04
CA VAL A 87 -2.18 6.89 12.14
C VAL A 87 -1.88 6.52 13.59
N ALA A 88 -1.29 7.44 14.37
CA ALA A 88 -1.06 7.17 15.78
C ALA A 88 -2.36 7.01 16.58
N ALA A 89 -3.39 7.79 16.27
CA ALA A 89 -4.70 7.66 16.90
C ALA A 89 -5.34 6.30 16.62
N GLU A 90 -5.33 5.85 15.37
CA GLU A 90 -5.85 4.54 14.97
C GLU A 90 -5.10 3.38 15.65
N MET A 91 -3.77 3.49 15.76
CA MET A 91 -2.97 2.51 16.52
C MET A 91 -3.33 2.51 18.01
N ARG A 92 -3.55 3.68 18.63
CA ARG A 92 -4.01 3.77 20.02
C ARG A 92 -5.39 3.15 20.19
N GLU A 93 -6.31 3.37 19.26
CA GLU A 93 -7.66 2.81 19.30
C GLU A 93 -7.63 1.29 19.17
N LEU A 94 -6.88 0.74 18.22
CA LEU A 94 -6.73 -0.71 18.06
C LEU A 94 -6.17 -1.37 19.32
N LEU A 95 -5.16 -0.75 19.94
CA LEU A 95 -4.48 -1.29 21.12
C LEU A 95 -5.16 -0.91 22.44
N ALA A 96 -6.23 -0.10 22.42
CA ALA A 96 -6.93 0.32 23.61
C ALA A 96 -7.51 -0.89 24.36
N GLY A 97 -7.32 -0.92 25.69
CA GLY A 97 -7.80 -2.03 26.51
C GLY A 97 -6.84 -3.22 26.61
N SER A 98 -5.72 -3.22 25.87
CA SER A 98 -4.65 -4.20 26.12
C SER A 98 -4.10 -4.05 27.53
N THR A 99 -4.05 -5.15 28.29
CA THR A 99 -3.50 -5.16 29.65
C THR A 99 -1.99 -5.48 29.70
N GLU A 100 -1.35 -5.67 28.54
CA GLU A 100 0.06 -6.00 28.42
C GLU A 100 0.94 -4.82 28.87
N ARG A 101 1.93 -5.09 29.73
CA ARG A 101 2.96 -4.09 30.06
C ARG A 101 4.02 -4.11 28.96
N PRO A 102 4.56 -2.94 28.57
CA PRO A 102 5.58 -2.90 27.55
C PRO A 102 6.81 -3.70 27.97
N TRP A 103 7.33 -4.51 27.06
CA TRP A 103 8.51 -5.35 27.32
C TRP A 103 9.80 -4.55 27.32
N ARG A 104 9.79 -3.38 26.69
CA ARG A 104 10.95 -2.52 26.49
C ARG A 104 10.58 -1.07 26.72
N VAL A 105 11.58 -0.29 27.11
CA VAL A 105 11.47 1.18 27.15
C VAL A 105 11.37 1.74 25.73
N GLN A 106 12.19 1.23 24.81
CA GLN A 106 12.17 1.63 23.40
C GLN A 106 11.99 0.41 22.52
N ASP A 107 10.95 0.43 21.69
CA ASP A 107 10.76 -0.58 20.67
C ASP A 107 11.70 -0.39 19.47
N PRO A 108 11.92 -1.47 18.71
CA PRO A 108 12.50 -1.41 17.37
C PRO A 108 11.82 -0.36 16.48
N PHE A 109 12.55 0.10 15.47
CA PHE A 109 12.08 1.15 14.55
C PHE A 109 10.79 0.77 13.84
N GLY A 110 10.59 -0.50 13.49
CA GLY A 110 9.40 -1.00 12.80
C GLY A 110 8.07 -0.64 13.49
N LEU A 111 8.08 -0.56 14.82
CA LEU A 111 6.95 -0.15 15.65
C LEU A 111 7.03 1.33 16.04
N ARG A 112 8.20 1.79 16.49
CA ARG A 112 8.35 3.14 17.06
C ARG A 112 8.24 4.27 16.03
N ALA A 113 8.69 4.02 14.80
CA ALA A 113 8.62 4.98 13.70
C ALA A 113 7.35 4.83 12.84
N TYR A 114 6.42 3.96 13.24
CA TYR A 114 5.25 3.61 12.45
C TYR A 114 4.38 4.82 12.08
N PRO A 115 3.97 5.70 13.01
CA PRO A 115 3.18 6.87 12.65
C PRO A 115 3.90 7.80 11.68
N GLN A 116 5.21 7.97 11.85
CA GLN A 116 6.01 8.92 11.07
C GLN A 116 6.20 8.46 9.62
N VAL A 117 6.34 7.15 9.40
CA VAL A 117 6.51 6.58 8.06
C VAL A 117 5.16 6.39 7.37
N VAL A 118 4.21 5.76 8.05
CA VAL A 118 2.90 5.43 7.47
C VAL A 118 2.04 6.68 7.32
N GLY A 119 2.18 7.67 8.21
CA GLY A 119 1.57 8.99 8.05
C GLY A 119 2.04 9.71 6.79
N VAL A 120 3.31 9.60 6.40
CA VAL A 120 3.81 10.16 5.13
C VAL A 120 3.24 9.39 3.94
N GLY A 121 3.09 8.06 4.05
CA GLY A 121 2.35 7.24 3.08
C GLY A 121 0.92 7.72 2.85
N ALA A 122 0.16 7.92 3.93
CA ALA A 122 -1.19 8.47 3.88
C ALA A 122 -1.24 9.89 3.29
N THR A 123 -0.25 10.74 3.59
CA THR A 123 -0.17 12.07 2.95
C THR A 123 0.04 11.96 1.44
N ALA A 124 0.88 11.05 0.96
CA ALA A 124 1.07 10.85 -0.48
C ALA A 124 -0.21 10.34 -1.17
N LEU A 125 -1.03 9.53 -0.48
CA LEU A 125 -2.36 9.14 -0.96
C LEU A 125 -3.31 10.34 -1.07
N ASP A 126 -3.33 11.24 -0.09
CA ASP A 126 -4.16 12.46 -0.15
C ASP A 126 -3.77 13.34 -1.33
N GLU A 127 -2.47 13.49 -1.57
CA GLU A 127 -1.96 14.27 -2.69
C GLU A 127 -2.29 13.65 -4.05
N LEU A 128 -2.25 12.31 -4.15
CA LEU A 128 -2.66 11.59 -5.35
C LEU A 128 -4.18 11.70 -5.58
N ALA A 129 -5.00 11.56 -4.53
CA ALA A 129 -6.45 11.78 -4.62
C ALA A 129 -6.76 13.17 -5.16
N SER A 130 -6.13 14.19 -4.59
CA SER A 130 -6.31 15.58 -5.03
C SER A 130 -5.93 15.79 -6.50
N ALA A 131 -4.84 15.16 -6.97
CA ALA A 131 -4.46 15.22 -8.38
C ALA A 131 -5.48 14.53 -9.30
N ILE A 132 -5.99 13.37 -8.89
CA ILE A 132 -7.03 12.64 -9.63
C ILE A 132 -8.31 13.48 -9.70
N GLU A 133 -8.74 14.08 -8.58
CA GLU A 133 -9.94 14.93 -8.52
C GLU A 133 -9.83 16.15 -9.44
N VAL A 134 -8.66 16.78 -9.51
CA VAL A 134 -8.42 17.92 -10.41
C VAL A 134 -8.60 17.50 -11.87
N ASP A 135 -7.90 16.45 -12.30
CA ASP A 135 -7.91 16.05 -13.71
C ASP A 135 -9.24 15.39 -14.12
N ALA A 136 -9.90 14.66 -13.21
CA ALA A 136 -11.21 14.03 -13.48
C ALA A 136 -12.34 15.05 -13.69
N ASN A 137 -12.18 16.28 -13.18
CA ASN A 137 -13.16 17.36 -13.31
C ASN A 137 -12.71 18.47 -14.29
N ALA A 138 -11.70 18.20 -15.11
CA ALA A 138 -11.14 19.16 -16.06
C ALA A 138 -11.49 18.84 -17.52
N ALA A 139 -11.58 19.87 -18.36
CA ALA A 139 -11.62 19.74 -19.82
C ALA A 139 -10.19 19.63 -20.35
N LEU A 140 -9.70 18.40 -20.49
CA LEU A 140 -8.31 18.09 -20.85
C LEU A 140 -8.11 17.98 -22.37
N GLU A 141 -9.18 17.69 -23.11
CA GLU A 141 -9.17 17.41 -24.54
C GLU A 141 -8.68 18.62 -25.34
N ASN A 142 -7.91 18.38 -26.40
CA ASN A 142 -7.46 19.43 -27.32
C ASN A 142 -8.01 19.20 -28.74
N PRO A 143 -8.55 20.24 -29.41
CA PRO A 143 -8.75 21.61 -28.90
C PRO A 143 -10.00 21.75 -28.01
N MET A 144 -10.04 22.79 -27.18
CA MET A 144 -11.25 23.19 -26.46
C MET A 144 -12.15 24.05 -27.36
N PHE A 145 -13.43 23.72 -27.39
CA PHE A 145 -14.47 24.48 -28.08
C PHE A 145 -15.27 25.32 -27.09
N SER A 146 -15.53 26.56 -27.47
CA SER A 146 -16.42 27.50 -26.77
C SER A 146 -17.35 28.16 -27.80
N ASP A 147 -18.44 28.79 -27.36
CA ASP A 147 -19.47 29.35 -28.25
C ASP A 147 -18.91 30.26 -29.36
N ASP A 148 -17.87 31.03 -29.04
CA ASP A 148 -17.29 32.02 -29.96
C ASP A 148 -15.89 31.68 -30.47
N ALA A 149 -15.24 30.60 -29.99
CA ALA A 149 -13.83 30.35 -30.26
C ALA A 149 -13.37 28.88 -30.11
N VAL A 150 -12.26 28.58 -30.79
CA VAL A 150 -11.52 27.32 -30.68
C VAL A 150 -10.13 27.61 -30.09
N TRP A 151 -9.76 26.90 -29.03
CA TRP A 151 -8.52 27.12 -28.29
C TRP A 151 -7.62 25.88 -28.35
N HIS A 152 -6.40 26.06 -28.86
CA HIS A 152 -5.37 25.00 -28.91
C HIS A 152 -4.45 25.10 -27.68
N HIS A 153 -4.25 23.99 -26.97
CA HIS A 153 -3.53 23.98 -25.69
C HIS A 153 -2.93 22.61 -25.32
N GLY A 154 -2.27 22.57 -24.16
CA GLY A 154 -1.60 21.38 -23.60
C GLY A 154 -2.25 20.76 -22.36
N ASN A 155 -3.52 21.08 -22.04
CA ASN A 155 -4.20 20.54 -20.85
C ASN A 155 -4.23 18.99 -20.80
N TRP A 156 -4.14 18.29 -21.92
CA TRP A 156 -4.01 16.83 -21.97
C TRP A 156 -2.71 16.29 -21.34
N THR A 157 -1.83 17.14 -20.82
CA THR A 157 -0.59 16.69 -20.16
C THR A 157 -0.86 16.15 -18.75
N ALA A 158 -0.72 14.84 -18.54
CA ALA A 158 -0.91 14.19 -17.24
C ALA A 158 0.32 14.33 -16.31
N GLN A 159 0.98 15.49 -16.28
CA GLN A 159 2.24 15.67 -15.53
C GLN A 159 2.04 15.61 -14.01
N LEU A 160 0.91 16.15 -13.53
CA LEU A 160 0.56 16.11 -12.11
C LEU A 160 0.29 14.68 -11.64
N ILE A 161 -0.47 13.91 -12.42
CA ILE A 161 -0.76 12.50 -12.15
C ILE A 161 0.53 11.67 -12.12
N ALA A 162 1.44 11.86 -13.07
CA ALA A 162 2.73 11.18 -13.07
C ALA A 162 3.54 11.48 -11.80
N LEU A 163 3.68 12.76 -11.44
CA LEU A 163 4.44 13.17 -10.27
C LEU A 163 3.85 12.63 -8.96
N ARG A 164 2.53 12.70 -8.79
CA ARG A 164 1.87 12.21 -7.57
C ARG A 164 1.85 10.69 -7.48
N SER A 165 1.74 10.00 -8.61
CA SER A 165 1.87 8.53 -8.67
C SER A 165 3.29 8.09 -8.31
N ASP A 166 4.33 8.78 -8.79
CA ASP A 166 5.73 8.50 -8.43
C ASP A 166 6.00 8.76 -6.94
N ALA A 167 5.48 9.86 -6.39
CA ALA A 167 5.56 10.15 -4.97
C ALA A 167 4.84 9.08 -4.12
N ALA A 168 3.65 8.65 -4.53
CA ALA A 168 2.90 7.56 -3.92
C ALA A 168 3.70 6.26 -3.91
N ARG A 169 4.32 5.88 -5.03
CA ARG A 169 5.18 4.69 -5.15
C ARG A 169 6.37 4.74 -4.19
N LEU A 170 7.08 5.87 -4.12
CA LEU A 170 8.19 6.04 -3.19
C LEU A 170 7.75 5.89 -1.73
N ALA A 171 6.58 6.46 -1.38
CA ALA A 171 6.04 6.35 -0.04
C ALA A 171 5.56 4.93 0.29
N LEU A 172 4.91 4.23 -0.65
CA LEU A 172 4.53 2.81 -0.55
C LEU A 172 5.75 1.92 -0.29
N PHE A 173 6.86 2.12 -1.02
CA PHE A 173 8.10 1.40 -0.77
C PHE A 173 8.63 1.63 0.66
N SER A 174 8.54 2.86 1.17
CA SER A 174 8.96 3.18 2.54
C SER A 174 8.10 2.46 3.59
N VAL A 175 6.78 2.41 3.37
CA VAL A 175 5.84 1.67 4.25
C VAL A 175 6.11 0.16 4.21
N ALA A 176 6.32 -0.41 3.03
CA ALA A 176 6.63 -1.83 2.86
C ALA A 176 7.96 -2.21 3.51
N SER A 177 8.99 -1.36 3.36
CA SER A 177 10.29 -1.56 4.02
C SER A 177 10.16 -1.56 5.54
N LEU A 178 9.25 -0.74 6.11
CA LEU A 178 8.96 -0.77 7.53
C LEU A 178 8.27 -2.07 7.95
N SER A 179 7.34 -2.59 7.14
CA SER A 179 6.75 -3.93 7.35
C SER A 179 7.82 -5.02 7.35
N MET A 180 8.77 -4.98 6.41
CA MET A 180 9.89 -5.92 6.39
C MET A 180 10.73 -5.88 7.68
N SER A 181 11.00 -4.69 8.23
CA SER A 181 11.70 -4.60 9.52
C SER A 181 10.93 -5.28 10.66
N ARG A 182 9.60 -5.15 10.67
CA ARG A 182 8.74 -5.84 11.66
C ARG A 182 8.73 -7.36 11.46
N ILE A 183 8.77 -7.83 10.21
CA ILE A 183 8.94 -9.26 9.91
C ILE A 183 10.25 -9.77 10.52
N SER A 184 11.37 -9.07 10.31
CA SER A 184 12.64 -9.46 10.91
C SER A 184 12.64 -9.40 12.44
N ASP A 185 11.98 -8.41 13.03
CA ASP A 185 11.81 -8.31 14.48
C ASP A 185 11.05 -9.53 15.06
N LEU A 186 10.04 -10.02 14.34
CA LEU A 186 9.28 -11.23 14.70
C LEU A 186 10.08 -12.53 14.59
N MET A 187 11.19 -12.53 13.84
CA MET A 187 12.05 -13.70 13.71
C MET A 187 13.13 -13.80 14.79
N ASP A 188 13.36 -12.72 15.54
CA ASP A 188 14.39 -12.63 16.57
C ASP A 188 13.88 -13.11 17.95
N PRO A 189 14.49 -14.17 18.53
CA PRO A 189 14.23 -14.60 19.91
C PRO A 189 14.42 -13.51 20.96
N SER A 190 15.36 -12.57 20.73
CA SER A 190 15.62 -11.48 21.67
C SER A 190 14.45 -10.50 21.78
N LEU A 191 13.62 -10.45 20.73
CA LEU A 191 12.45 -9.58 20.65
C LEU A 191 11.14 -10.33 20.94
N THR A 192 11.02 -11.58 20.55
CA THR A 192 9.80 -12.37 20.74
C THR A 192 9.78 -13.17 22.04
N GLY A 193 10.96 -13.52 22.58
CA GLY A 193 11.09 -14.54 23.62
C GLY A 193 10.78 -15.96 23.13
N ALA A 194 10.47 -16.13 21.84
CA ALA A 194 10.16 -17.41 21.21
C ALA A 194 11.44 -18.07 20.65
N THR A 195 11.30 -19.24 20.03
CA THR A 195 12.39 -19.87 19.29
C THR A 195 12.74 -19.06 18.04
N ARG A 196 13.99 -19.22 17.58
CA ARG A 196 14.51 -18.51 16.40
C ARG A 196 13.65 -18.81 15.17
N PHE A 197 13.33 -17.77 14.39
CA PHE A 197 12.44 -17.86 13.23
C PHE A 197 11.05 -18.44 13.55
N LEU A 198 10.61 -18.36 14.81
CA LEU A 198 9.35 -18.94 15.29
C LEU A 198 9.25 -20.46 15.06
N ALA A 199 10.38 -21.18 15.06
CA ALA A 199 10.47 -22.62 14.83
C ALA A 199 9.72 -23.47 15.88
N ALA A 200 9.37 -24.72 15.56
CA ALA A 200 8.62 -25.59 16.49
C ALA A 200 9.35 -25.88 17.82
N GLY A 201 10.68 -25.80 17.84
CA GLY A 201 11.50 -26.13 18.99
C GLY A 201 13.01 -26.04 18.71
N PRO A 202 13.87 -26.51 19.63
CA PRO A 202 15.33 -26.47 19.50
C PRO A 202 15.92 -27.48 18.50
N GLY A 203 15.07 -28.28 17.84
CA GLY A 203 15.49 -29.26 16.82
C GLY A 203 15.76 -28.63 15.45
N PRO A 204 16.03 -29.44 14.41
CA PRO A 204 16.21 -28.96 13.05
C PRO A 204 14.85 -28.51 12.46
N SER A 205 14.46 -27.28 12.76
CA SER A 205 13.29 -26.61 12.18
C SER A 205 13.70 -25.21 11.77
N SER A 206 13.42 -24.87 10.52
CA SER A 206 13.67 -23.54 9.95
C SER A 206 12.53 -22.56 10.29
N GLY A 207 11.39 -23.07 10.78
CA GLY A 207 10.26 -22.25 11.15
C GLY A 207 9.76 -21.39 9.98
N LEU A 208 9.69 -20.08 10.19
CA LEU A 208 9.24 -19.11 9.21
C LEU A 208 10.39 -18.41 8.46
N LEU A 209 11.62 -18.92 8.52
CA LEU A 209 12.78 -18.32 7.84
C LEU A 209 12.48 -18.00 6.36
N MET A 210 11.78 -18.88 5.65
CA MET A 210 11.48 -18.70 4.23
C MET A 210 10.54 -17.50 3.96
N LEU A 211 9.74 -17.06 4.94
CA LEU A 211 8.94 -15.84 4.80
C LEU A 211 9.82 -14.59 4.73
N GLU A 212 10.96 -14.55 5.41
CA GLU A 212 11.90 -13.42 5.27
C GLU A 212 12.46 -13.34 3.85
N TYR A 213 12.77 -14.48 3.23
CA TYR A 213 13.25 -14.53 1.84
C TYR A 213 12.17 -14.03 0.88
N LEU A 214 10.92 -14.49 1.07
CA LEU A 214 9.79 -14.09 0.24
C LEU A 214 9.48 -12.59 0.39
N ALA A 215 9.37 -12.10 1.61
CA ALA A 215 9.11 -10.67 1.87
C ALA A 215 10.27 -9.78 1.40
N THR A 216 11.52 -10.22 1.55
CA THR A 216 12.68 -9.49 1.02
C THR A 216 12.65 -9.42 -0.51
N ALA A 217 12.28 -10.51 -1.20
CA ALA A 217 12.13 -10.51 -2.65
C ALA A 217 11.02 -9.56 -3.12
N ALA A 218 9.88 -9.54 -2.41
CA ALA A 218 8.79 -8.61 -2.68
C ALA A 218 9.24 -7.15 -2.51
N VAL A 219 9.88 -6.81 -1.39
CA VAL A 219 10.38 -5.44 -1.13
C VAL A 219 11.48 -5.01 -2.10
N ASN A 220 12.32 -5.92 -2.56
CA ASN A 220 13.30 -5.61 -3.61
C ASN A 220 12.61 -5.32 -4.95
N SER A 221 11.54 -6.04 -5.28
CA SER A 221 10.72 -5.77 -6.47
C SER A 221 10.02 -4.42 -6.38
N LEU A 222 9.57 -4.04 -5.17
CA LEU A 222 9.08 -2.68 -4.88
C LEU A 222 10.16 -1.62 -5.11
N ALA A 223 11.41 -1.85 -4.68
CA ALA A 223 12.49 -0.87 -4.84
C ALA A 223 12.81 -0.57 -6.32
N VAL A 224 12.79 -1.61 -7.16
CA VAL A 224 12.94 -1.48 -8.62
C VAL A 224 11.74 -0.71 -9.19
N SER A 225 10.53 -1.10 -8.78
CA SER A 225 9.28 -0.50 -9.26
C SER A 225 9.02 0.90 -8.70
N ALA A 226 9.77 1.35 -7.69
CA ALA A 226 9.66 2.70 -7.11
C ALA A 226 10.49 3.75 -7.84
N GLN A 227 11.32 3.35 -8.81
CA GLN A 227 12.07 4.31 -9.63
C GLN A 227 11.11 5.24 -10.38
N PRO A 228 11.32 6.57 -10.37
CA PRO A 228 10.41 7.50 -11.03
C PRO A 228 10.28 7.21 -12.53
N ALA A 229 9.06 6.90 -12.96
CA ALA A 229 8.77 6.55 -14.36
C ALA A 229 8.65 7.82 -15.21
N MET A 230 8.30 8.94 -14.57
CA MET A 230 8.24 10.26 -15.20
C MET A 230 9.58 10.76 -15.78
N LEU A 231 10.69 10.09 -15.45
CA LEU A 231 12.02 10.39 -16.01
C LEU A 231 12.24 9.80 -17.41
N GLY A 232 11.23 9.13 -17.99
CA GLY A 232 11.27 8.65 -19.35
C GLY A 232 11.60 9.74 -20.37
N GLN A 233 12.12 9.34 -21.52
CA GLN A 233 12.43 10.25 -22.62
C GLN A 233 11.73 9.80 -23.90
N ILE A 234 11.25 10.77 -24.68
CA ILE A 234 10.60 10.50 -25.96
C ILE A 234 10.98 11.55 -26.99
N ARG A 235 11.10 11.11 -28.25
CA ARG A 235 11.19 11.99 -29.41
C ARG A 235 10.53 11.32 -30.59
N ILE A 236 9.29 11.70 -30.87
CA ILE A 236 8.51 11.18 -31.99
C ILE A 236 7.93 12.34 -32.82
N SER A 237 7.20 12.00 -33.89
CA SER A 237 6.59 12.98 -34.80
C SER A 237 7.59 14.02 -35.32
N LEU A 238 8.76 13.55 -35.77
CA LEU A 238 9.88 14.38 -36.24
C LEU A 238 10.36 15.43 -35.22
N GLY A 239 10.16 15.17 -33.93
CA GLY A 239 10.54 16.06 -32.84
C GLY A 239 9.47 17.06 -32.42
N SER A 240 8.28 17.07 -33.07
CA SER A 240 7.14 17.86 -32.58
C SER A 240 6.61 17.33 -31.25
N GLU A 241 6.75 16.03 -30.99
CA GLU A 241 6.42 15.38 -29.73
C GLU A 241 7.70 14.92 -29.04
N ALA A 242 8.37 15.87 -28.38
CA ALA A 242 9.64 15.67 -27.68
C ALA A 242 9.53 15.65 -26.15
N HIS A 243 8.30 15.60 -25.61
CA HIS A 243 8.04 15.58 -24.17
C HIS A 243 6.77 14.76 -23.84
N ALA A 244 6.77 14.06 -22.72
CA ALA A 244 5.65 13.28 -22.20
C ALA A 244 5.72 13.16 -20.68
N SER A 245 4.57 12.97 -20.02
CA SER A 245 4.52 12.78 -18.57
C SER A 245 4.92 11.38 -18.10
N PHE A 246 4.77 10.37 -18.95
CA PHE A 246 4.87 8.93 -18.58
C PHE A 246 3.92 8.53 -17.44
N ALA A 247 2.79 9.23 -17.31
CA ALA A 247 1.75 8.91 -16.33
C ALA A 247 1.22 7.47 -16.41
N PRO A 248 0.98 6.88 -17.61
CA PRO A 248 0.56 5.47 -17.68
C PRO A 248 1.58 4.53 -17.01
N ASP A 249 2.87 4.72 -17.25
CA ASP A 249 3.94 3.92 -16.66
C ASP A 249 4.03 4.12 -15.14
N SER A 250 3.90 5.36 -14.67
CA SER A 250 3.83 5.70 -13.25
C SER A 250 2.68 4.99 -12.51
N VAL A 251 1.51 4.93 -13.16
CA VAL A 251 0.28 4.34 -12.59
C VAL A 251 0.33 2.81 -12.64
N GLU A 252 0.77 2.22 -13.74
CA GLU A 252 0.93 0.76 -13.87
C GLU A 252 1.93 0.21 -12.84
N ALA A 253 3.04 0.93 -12.63
CA ALA A 253 4.00 0.58 -11.59
C ALA A 253 3.38 0.63 -10.18
N LEU A 254 2.45 1.56 -9.91
CA LEU A 254 1.76 1.64 -8.63
C LEU A 254 0.90 0.40 -8.39
N HIS A 255 0.16 -0.07 -9.40
CA HIS A 255 -0.62 -1.31 -9.32
C HIS A 255 0.24 -2.52 -8.98
N SER A 256 1.35 -2.70 -9.72
CA SER A 256 2.29 -3.80 -9.46
C SER A 256 2.86 -3.73 -8.04
N MET A 257 3.15 -2.54 -7.54
CA MET A 257 3.66 -2.36 -6.18
C MET A 257 2.62 -2.68 -5.10
N VAL A 258 1.34 -2.40 -5.33
CA VAL A 258 0.26 -2.75 -4.39
C VAL A 258 0.17 -4.26 -4.18
N ASP A 259 0.38 -5.06 -5.24
CA ASP A 259 0.36 -6.52 -5.17
C ASP A 259 1.53 -7.07 -4.31
N GLU A 260 2.74 -6.57 -4.54
CA GLU A 260 3.94 -6.95 -3.76
C GLU A 260 3.85 -6.48 -2.30
N PHE A 261 3.21 -5.33 -2.05
CA PHE A 261 2.96 -4.87 -0.69
C PHE A 261 1.96 -5.78 0.05
N GLN A 262 0.90 -6.24 -0.62
CA GLN A 262 -0.03 -7.21 -0.04
C GLN A 262 0.70 -8.52 0.34
N LEU A 263 1.61 -9.00 -0.52
CA LEU A 263 2.43 -10.18 -0.21
C LEU A 263 3.30 -9.95 1.04
N THR A 264 3.94 -8.79 1.14
CA THR A 264 4.74 -8.41 2.31
C THR A 264 3.89 -8.40 3.58
N MET A 265 2.69 -7.81 3.52
CA MET A 265 1.75 -7.80 4.65
C MET A 265 1.24 -9.19 5.03
N ALA A 266 1.01 -10.06 4.06
CA ALA A 266 0.62 -11.45 4.32
C ALA A 266 1.71 -12.20 5.09
N CYS A 267 2.99 -12.04 4.72
CA CYS A 267 4.12 -12.58 5.47
C CYS A 267 4.18 -12.06 6.91
N GLU A 268 4.00 -10.74 7.11
CA GLU A 268 3.96 -10.14 8.45
C GLU A 268 2.81 -10.71 9.28
N LEU A 269 1.62 -10.82 8.71
CA LEU A 269 0.44 -11.35 9.39
C LEU A 269 0.65 -12.80 9.86
N VAL A 270 1.19 -13.67 9.01
CA VAL A 270 1.52 -15.06 9.36
C VAL A 270 2.52 -15.10 10.53
N ALA A 271 3.58 -14.30 10.44
CA ALA A 271 4.60 -14.24 11.49
C ALA A 271 4.05 -13.72 12.83
N ALA A 272 3.27 -12.63 12.80
CA ALA A 272 2.69 -12.03 13.99
C ALA A 272 1.73 -12.99 14.70
N VAL A 273 0.84 -13.64 13.94
CA VAL A 273 -0.14 -14.59 14.52
C VAL A 273 0.57 -15.82 15.08
N ARG A 274 1.58 -16.35 14.39
CA ARG A 274 2.37 -17.47 14.93
C ARG A 274 3.09 -17.09 16.22
N ALA A 275 3.70 -15.91 16.27
CA ALA A 275 4.34 -15.40 17.48
C ALA A 275 3.34 -15.29 18.64
N ILE A 276 2.15 -14.73 18.41
CA ILE A 276 1.08 -14.63 19.42
C ILE A 276 0.63 -16.01 19.91
N ARG A 277 0.46 -16.99 19.00
CA ARG A 277 0.12 -18.37 19.37
C ARG A 277 1.17 -19.01 20.26
N MET A 278 2.45 -18.83 19.93
CA MET A 278 3.56 -19.38 20.71
C MET A 278 3.68 -18.74 22.10
N ARG A 279 3.25 -17.48 22.26
CA ARG A 279 3.13 -16.84 23.57
C ARG A 279 2.01 -17.47 24.43
N GLY A 280 0.95 -17.98 23.82
CA GLY A 280 -0.11 -18.74 24.48
C GLY A 280 -1.05 -17.92 25.39
N ASN A 281 -0.95 -16.58 25.39
CA ASN A 281 -1.81 -15.71 26.20
C ASN A 281 -2.54 -14.67 25.33
N THR A 282 -3.75 -15.00 24.91
CA THR A 282 -4.63 -14.11 24.13
C THR A 282 -5.64 -13.35 25.00
N SER A 283 -5.77 -13.70 26.29
CA SER A 283 -6.71 -13.04 27.22
C SER A 283 -6.39 -11.57 27.46
N ILE A 284 -5.16 -11.13 27.18
CA ILE A 284 -4.69 -9.74 27.31
C ILE A 284 -5.42 -8.74 26.39
N VAL A 285 -6.16 -9.24 25.39
CA VAL A 285 -6.89 -8.43 24.40
C VAL A 285 -8.35 -8.83 24.26
N ALA A 286 -8.91 -9.61 25.20
CA ALA A 286 -10.28 -10.10 25.10
C ALA A 286 -11.33 -8.98 24.98
N ASP A 287 -11.08 -7.83 25.63
CA ASP A 287 -11.96 -6.66 25.62
C ASP A 287 -11.40 -5.50 24.77
N ALA A 288 -10.31 -5.73 24.02
CA ALA A 288 -9.66 -4.72 23.18
C ALA A 288 -10.13 -4.83 21.72
N PRO A 289 -10.21 -3.74 20.93
CA PRO A 289 -10.60 -3.81 19.52
C PRO A 289 -9.71 -4.73 18.67
N ILE A 290 -8.42 -4.84 19.01
CA ILE A 290 -7.50 -5.79 18.36
C ILE A 290 -7.86 -7.27 18.64
N GLY A 291 -8.67 -7.57 19.66
CA GLY A 291 -9.14 -8.91 19.99
C GLY A 291 -9.96 -9.56 18.89
N ASP A 292 -10.89 -8.82 18.28
CA ASP A 292 -11.70 -9.31 17.16
C ASP A 292 -10.84 -9.58 15.92
N VAL A 293 -9.89 -8.68 15.63
CA VAL A 293 -8.92 -8.84 14.53
C VAL A 293 -8.06 -10.09 14.76
N LEU A 294 -7.55 -10.27 15.98
CA LEU A 294 -6.78 -11.46 16.34
C LEU A 294 -7.63 -12.73 16.23
N GLY A 295 -8.89 -12.70 16.68
CA GLY A 295 -9.81 -13.83 16.57
C GLY A 295 -10.02 -14.28 15.12
N GLN A 296 -10.25 -13.34 14.21
CA GLN A 296 -10.38 -13.62 12.78
C GLN A 296 -9.10 -14.20 12.18
N ALA A 297 -7.94 -13.66 12.56
CA ALA A 297 -6.64 -14.14 12.10
C ALA A 297 -6.31 -15.55 12.62
N LEU A 298 -6.58 -15.82 13.90
CA LEU A 298 -6.42 -17.14 14.52
C LEU A 298 -7.35 -18.19 13.91
N ALA A 299 -8.56 -17.80 13.50
CA ALA A 299 -9.51 -18.69 12.85
C ALA A 299 -9.15 -18.98 11.39
N SER A 300 -8.50 -18.05 10.70
CA SER A 300 -8.21 -18.15 9.26
C SER A 300 -6.86 -18.80 8.94
N LEU A 301 -5.84 -18.61 9.79
CA LEU A 301 -4.48 -19.06 9.49
C LEU A 301 -4.19 -20.46 10.03
N PRO A 302 -3.44 -21.31 9.31
CA PRO A 302 -3.01 -22.61 9.82
C PRO A 302 -2.23 -22.51 11.13
N SER A 303 -2.41 -23.47 12.05
CA SER A 303 -1.78 -23.46 13.39
C SER A 303 -0.55 -24.36 13.55
N GLY A 304 -0.22 -25.16 12.52
CA GLY A 304 0.92 -26.07 12.55
C GLY A 304 2.25 -25.35 12.72
N LEU A 305 3.15 -25.95 13.51
CA LEU A 305 4.49 -25.39 13.77
C LEU A 305 5.59 -26.14 13.02
N GLU A 306 5.30 -27.36 12.55
CA GLU A 306 6.18 -28.18 11.74
C GLU A 306 6.62 -27.48 10.46
N ASP A 307 7.85 -27.77 10.01
CA ASP A 307 8.35 -27.29 8.74
C ASP A 307 7.53 -27.90 7.60
N ARG A 308 6.96 -27.04 6.77
CA ARG A 308 6.17 -27.38 5.58
C ARG A 308 6.20 -26.22 4.58
N PRO A 309 5.75 -26.40 3.33
CA PRO A 309 5.51 -25.27 2.44
C PRO A 309 4.54 -24.28 3.10
N LEU A 310 4.93 -22.99 3.08
CA LEU A 310 4.16 -21.90 3.71
C LEU A 310 3.22 -21.19 2.73
N THR A 311 3.07 -21.73 1.51
CA THR A 311 2.18 -21.19 0.47
C THR A 311 0.76 -21.05 1.01
N ASP A 312 0.21 -22.09 1.63
CA ASP A 312 -1.15 -22.07 2.17
C ASP A 312 -1.34 -21.05 3.29
N ASP A 313 -0.31 -20.77 4.11
CA ASP A 313 -0.38 -19.72 5.14
C ASP A 313 -0.45 -18.34 4.52
N VAL A 314 0.40 -18.09 3.51
CA VAL A 314 0.46 -16.81 2.82
C VAL A 314 -0.83 -16.59 2.04
N ASP A 315 -1.34 -17.60 1.35
CA ASP A 315 -2.60 -17.50 0.61
C ASP A 315 -3.78 -17.26 1.55
N ALA A 316 -3.87 -17.98 2.68
CA ALA A 316 -4.90 -17.74 3.69
C ALA A 316 -4.79 -16.32 4.30
N ALA A 317 -3.58 -15.80 4.48
CA ALA A 317 -3.35 -14.44 4.94
C ALA A 317 -3.79 -13.40 3.89
N ARG A 318 -3.50 -13.64 2.60
CA ARG A 318 -3.96 -12.77 1.50
C ARG A 318 -5.48 -12.75 1.40
N GLU A 319 -6.13 -13.91 1.49
CA GLU A 319 -7.59 -14.00 1.50
C GLU A 319 -8.21 -13.26 2.69
N LEU A 320 -7.58 -13.34 3.88
CA LEU A 320 -8.04 -12.59 5.05
C LEU A 320 -7.87 -11.08 4.86
N ILE A 321 -6.74 -10.64 4.29
CA ILE A 321 -6.51 -9.24 3.93
C ILE A 321 -7.59 -8.76 2.96
N GLU A 322 -7.96 -9.55 1.95
CA GLU A 322 -9.04 -9.24 1.01
C GLU A 322 -10.42 -9.19 1.67
N ARG A 323 -10.69 -10.03 2.68
CA ARG A 323 -11.94 -9.92 3.46
C ARG A 323 -11.98 -8.63 4.26
N TRP A 324 -10.89 -8.31 4.96
CA TRP A 324 -10.75 -7.05 5.69
C TRP A 324 -10.87 -5.82 4.80
N TYR A 325 -10.38 -5.93 3.56
CA TYR A 325 -10.53 -4.94 2.50
C TYR A 325 -12.00 -4.76 2.08
N ALA A 326 -12.76 -5.85 1.93
CA ALA A 326 -14.16 -5.80 1.50
C ALA A 326 -15.10 -5.23 2.57
N ASP A 327 -14.83 -5.50 3.85
CA ASP A 327 -15.65 -5.01 4.96
C ASP A 327 -15.55 -3.49 5.17
N GLN A 328 -14.44 -2.87 4.75
CA GLN A 328 -14.28 -1.41 4.79
C GLN A 328 -15.14 -0.67 3.73
N ALA A 329 -15.63 -1.38 2.72
CA ALA A 329 -16.43 -0.80 1.63
C ALA A 329 -17.94 -0.75 1.93
N ARG A 330 -18.36 -1.27 3.07
CA ARG A 330 -19.77 -1.34 3.51
C ARG A 330 -20.01 -0.35 4.64
#